data_AF-A0A529QHP6-F1
#
_entry.id   AF-A0A529QHP6-F1
#
_cell.length_a   1.000
_cell.length_b   1.000
_cell.length_c   1.000
_cell.angle_alpha   90.00
_cell.angle_beta   90.00
_cell.angle_gamma   90.00
#
_symmetry.space_group_name_H-M   'P 1'
#
loop_
_entity.id
_entity.type
_entity.pdbx_description
1 polymer ?
#
loop_
_entity_poly.entity_id
_entity_poly.type
_entity_poly.pdbx_seq_one_letter_code
_entity_poly.pdbx_strand_id
1 'polypeptide(L)'
;MQMLASLFLPTYPDPPGPKIASNAVAVAKQLGATLNAAVINVDIPDVSNALSSFLLDLPAKIREVETASRNRGKALLENVAAEAARCKVTLTTQELKAQPAFIGEAASREGRYFDLCMVGWARDTESIRMTAEE
;
A
#
# COMPACT_ATOMS: atom_id res chain seq x y z
N MET A 1 2.78 -13.30 24.14
CA MET A 1 2.13 -13.09 22.83
C MET A 1 2.78 -11.86 22.23
N GLN A 2 3.38 -11.95 21.05
CA GLN A 2 4.05 -10.80 20.42
C GLN A 2 3.00 -10.01 19.63
N MET A 3 2.91 -8.70 19.86
CA MET A 3 1.95 -7.83 19.16
C MET A 3 2.31 -7.75 17.68
N LEU A 4 1.32 -7.88 16.80
CA LEU A 4 1.46 -7.77 15.36
C LEU A 4 0.83 -6.47 14.88
N ALA A 5 1.63 -5.60 14.27
CA ALA A 5 1.17 -4.36 13.67
C ALA A 5 1.30 -4.43 12.15
N SER A 6 0.31 -3.95 11.42
CA SER A 6 0.37 -3.79 9.97
C SER A 6 0.47 -2.32 9.57
N LEU A 7 1.13 -2.08 8.43
CA LEU A 7 1.14 -0.81 7.72
C LEU A 7 0.66 -1.05 6.28
N PHE A 8 -0.52 -0.56 5.94
CA PHE A 8 -1.07 -0.61 4.58
C PHE A 8 -0.73 0.64 3.79
N LEU A 9 -0.22 0.45 2.58
CA LEU A 9 0.32 1.50 1.71
C LEU A 9 -0.31 1.40 0.33
N PRO A 10 -1.46 2.07 0.10
CA PRO A 10 -2.00 2.26 -1.25
C PRO A 10 -0.96 2.92 -2.15
N THR A 11 -0.73 2.41 -3.36
CA THR A 11 0.29 2.96 -4.28
C THR A 11 -0.32 3.73 -5.46
N TYR A 12 -1.65 3.84 -5.48
CA TYR A 12 -2.46 4.50 -6.50
C TYR A 12 -3.60 5.30 -5.85
N PRO A 13 -3.97 6.49 -6.38
CA PRO A 13 -3.29 7.19 -7.49
C PRO A 13 -1.93 7.75 -7.07
N ASP A 14 -1.85 8.26 -5.84
CA ASP A 14 -0.63 8.81 -5.25
C ASP A 14 -0.23 8.04 -3.99
N PRO A 15 1.05 7.67 -3.85
CA PRO A 15 1.53 6.95 -2.67
C PRO A 15 1.64 7.88 -1.44
N PRO A 16 1.60 7.31 -0.22
CA PRO A 16 1.88 8.02 1.01
C PRO A 16 3.25 8.72 1.01
N GLY A 17 3.35 9.82 1.75
CA GLY A 17 4.58 10.62 1.83
C GLY A 17 5.75 9.92 2.55
N PRO A 18 6.97 10.47 2.41
CA PRO A 18 8.22 9.80 2.82
C PRO A 18 8.34 9.56 4.34
N LYS A 19 7.62 10.30 5.17
CA LYS A 19 7.63 10.15 6.63
C LYS A 19 6.88 8.89 7.12
N ILE A 20 6.17 8.20 6.25
CA ILE A 20 5.35 7.05 6.67
C ILE A 20 6.20 5.94 7.28
N ALA A 21 7.38 5.67 6.70
CA ALA A 21 8.31 4.67 7.20
C ALA A 21 8.76 4.97 8.63
N SER A 22 9.28 6.18 8.87
CA SER A 22 9.76 6.59 10.21
C SER A 22 8.64 6.57 11.25
N ASN A 23 7.44 6.99 10.88
CA ASN A 23 6.31 7.04 11.81
C ASN A 23 5.83 5.63 12.18
N ALA A 24 5.61 4.76 11.19
CA ALA A 24 5.13 3.41 11.43
C ALA A 24 6.14 2.56 12.23
N VAL A 25 7.43 2.70 11.90
CA VAL A 25 8.51 2.01 12.65
C VAL A 25 8.61 2.55 14.07
N ALA A 26 8.45 3.86 14.28
CA ALA A 26 8.43 4.43 15.64
C ALA A 26 7.27 3.89 16.48
N VAL A 27 6.06 3.78 15.89
CA VAL A 27 4.90 3.18 16.57
C VAL A 27 5.16 1.72 16.91
N ALA A 28 5.59 0.90 15.94
CA ALA A 28 5.87 -0.51 16.17
C ALA A 28 6.95 -0.71 17.25
N LYS A 29 8.01 0.11 17.23
CA LYS A 29 9.06 0.10 18.26
C LYS A 29 8.52 0.45 19.64
N GLN A 30 7.70 1.48 19.75
CA GLN A 30 7.14 1.92 21.03
C GLN A 30 6.22 0.86 21.65
N LEU A 31 5.53 0.09 20.81
CA LEU A 31 4.62 -0.99 21.22
C LEU A 31 5.32 -2.34 21.38
N GLY A 32 6.59 -2.46 21.00
CA GLY A 32 7.29 -3.75 20.95
C GLY A 32 6.67 -4.74 19.96
N ALA A 33 6.05 -4.23 18.89
CA ALA A 33 5.34 -5.03 17.89
C ALA A 33 6.27 -5.49 16.75
N THR A 34 5.97 -6.65 16.18
CA THR A 34 6.46 -7.02 14.84
C THR A 34 5.67 -6.22 13.81
N LEU A 35 6.37 -5.55 12.91
CA LEU A 35 5.75 -4.77 11.84
C LEU A 35 5.60 -5.61 10.58
N ASN A 36 4.44 -5.58 9.95
CA ASN A 36 4.22 -6.07 8.60
C ASN A 36 3.87 -4.90 7.69
N ALA A 37 4.66 -4.65 6.65
CA ALA A 37 4.41 -3.58 5.69
C ALA A 37 3.81 -4.15 4.40
N ALA A 38 2.67 -3.61 4.00
CA ALA A 38 1.86 -4.12 2.91
C ALA A 38 1.61 -3.03 1.89
N VAL A 39 2.12 -3.19 0.67
CA VAL A 39 1.74 -2.31 -0.43
C VAL A 39 0.54 -2.87 -1.15
N ILE A 40 -0.38 -1.99 -1.56
CA ILE A 40 -1.57 -2.37 -2.33
C ILE A 40 -1.42 -1.77 -3.71
N ASN A 41 -0.93 -2.61 -4.62
CA ASN A 41 -0.72 -2.25 -6.02
C ASN A 41 -2.05 -2.28 -6.77
N VAL A 42 -2.24 -1.29 -7.65
CA VAL A 42 -3.45 -1.23 -8.46
C VAL A 42 -3.44 -2.33 -9.51
N ASP A 43 -4.61 -2.95 -9.69
CA ASP A 43 -4.92 -3.94 -10.73
C ASP A 43 -6.11 -3.40 -11.53
N ILE A 44 -5.85 -2.78 -12.68
CA ILE A 44 -6.91 -2.08 -13.42
C ILE A 44 -7.55 -3.08 -14.38
N PRO A 45 -8.87 -3.33 -14.27
CA PRO A 45 -9.52 -4.30 -15.14
C PRO A 45 -9.43 -3.87 -16.61
N ASP A 46 -9.25 -4.85 -17.49
CA ASP A 46 -9.28 -4.63 -18.94
C ASP A 46 -10.66 -4.12 -19.38
N VAL A 47 -10.77 -2.82 -19.63
CA VAL A 47 -11.97 -2.19 -20.20
C VAL A 47 -12.01 -2.39 -21.71
N SER A 48 -12.24 -3.64 -22.11
CA SER A 48 -12.39 -4.06 -23.51
C SER A 48 -13.77 -3.67 -24.06
N ASN A 49 -13.92 -2.42 -24.49
CA ASN A 49 -14.93 -2.10 -25.51
C ASN A 49 -14.20 -1.94 -26.85
N ALA A 50 -14.73 -2.55 -27.91
CA ALA A 50 -14.10 -2.57 -29.24
C ALA A 50 -13.78 -1.17 -29.83
N LEU A 51 -14.35 -0.10 -29.25
CA LEU A 51 -14.09 1.29 -29.61
C LEU A 51 -13.00 1.97 -28.75
N SER A 52 -12.75 1.52 -27.51
CA SER A 52 -11.75 2.11 -26.60
C SER A 52 -10.32 1.62 -26.89
N SER A 53 -10.17 0.40 -27.41
CA SER A 53 -8.88 -0.16 -27.84
C SER A 53 -8.32 0.52 -29.08
N PHE A 54 -9.16 1.10 -29.93
CA PHE A 54 -8.76 1.67 -31.23
C PHE A 54 -8.42 3.17 -31.19
N LEU A 55 -8.85 3.91 -30.15
CA LEU A 55 -8.78 5.38 -30.14
C LEU A 55 -7.83 5.99 -29.09
N LEU A 56 -7.41 5.25 -28.05
CA LEU A 56 -6.71 5.86 -26.90
C LEU A 56 -5.47 5.11 -26.37
N ASP A 57 -5.01 4.06 -27.04
CA ASP A 57 -3.93 3.16 -26.55
C ASP A 57 -4.09 2.79 -25.05
N LEU A 58 -5.34 2.56 -24.68
CA LEU A 58 -5.76 2.37 -23.30
C LEU A 58 -5.08 1.16 -22.61
N PRO A 59 -4.87 0.02 -23.29
CA PRO A 59 -4.14 -1.10 -22.69
C PRO A 59 -2.68 -0.76 -22.33
N ALA A 60 -1.98 0.03 -23.16
CA ALA A 60 -0.61 0.45 -22.85
C ALA A 60 -0.59 1.39 -21.64
N LYS A 61 -1.52 2.35 -21.57
CA LYS A 61 -1.66 3.25 -20.41
C LYS A 61 -1.99 2.51 -19.12
N ILE A 62 -2.87 1.51 -19.16
CA ILE A 62 -3.16 0.65 -18.00
C ILE A 62 -1.87 -0.01 -17.50
N ARG A 63 -1.11 -0.65 -18.39
CA ARG A 63 0.16 -1.30 -18.03
C ARG A 63 1.19 -0.32 -17.46
N GLU A 64 1.24 0.89 -18.00
CA GLU A 64 2.10 1.97 -17.50
C GLU A 64 1.74 2.34 -16.06
N VAL A 65 0.45 2.57 -15.78
CA VAL A 65 -0.06 2.92 -14.45
C VAL A 65 0.22 1.81 -13.44
N GLU A 66 -0.04 0.55 -13.78
CA GLU A 66 0.24 -0.57 -12.88
C GLU A 66 1.74 -0.75 -12.64
N THR A 67 2.57 -0.53 -13.66
CA THR A 67 4.03 -0.58 -13.51
C THR A 67 4.52 0.54 -12.59
N ALA A 68 4.00 1.76 -12.76
CA ALA A 68 4.31 2.88 -11.89
C ALA A 68 3.87 2.61 -10.44
N SER A 69 2.67 2.06 -10.25
CA SER A 69 2.14 1.62 -8.95
C SER A 69 3.07 0.60 -8.27
N ARG A 70 3.48 -0.46 -8.98
CA ARG A 70 4.44 -1.47 -8.47
C ARG A 70 5.79 -0.87 -8.12
N ASN A 71 6.34 -0.01 -8.98
CA ASN A 71 7.63 0.64 -8.74
C ASN A 71 7.59 1.53 -7.49
N ARG A 72 6.51 2.28 -7.30
CA ARG A 72 6.28 3.07 -6.07
C ARG A 72 6.13 2.19 -4.85
N GLY A 73 5.38 1.08 -4.95
CA GLY A 73 5.26 0.10 -3.89
C GLY A 73 6.61 -0.46 -3.44
N LYS A 74 7.44 -0.88 -4.39
CA LYS A 74 8.79 -1.35 -4.10
C LYS A 74 9.63 -0.31 -3.35
N ALA A 75 9.63 0.94 -3.81
CA ALA A 75 10.36 2.03 -3.16
C ALA A 75 9.84 2.30 -1.72
N LEU A 76 8.53 2.20 -1.49
CA LEU A 76 7.95 2.33 -0.15
C LEU A 76 8.40 1.19 0.78
N LEU A 77 8.36 -0.06 0.32
CA LEU A 77 8.83 -1.20 1.11
C LEU A 77 10.32 -1.10 1.43
N GLU A 78 11.14 -0.67 0.48
CA GLU A 78 12.58 -0.42 0.69
C GLU A 78 12.82 0.64 1.78
N ASN A 79 12.06 1.74 1.75
CA ASN A 79 12.13 2.79 2.77
C ASN A 79 11.73 2.28 4.17
N VAL A 80 10.66 1.48 4.26
CA VAL A 80 10.22 0.88 5.53
C VAL A 80 11.27 -0.13 6.03
N ALA A 81 11.85 -0.93 5.14
CA ALA A 81 12.89 -1.89 5.48
C ALA A 81 14.17 -1.22 6.00
N ALA A 82 14.63 -0.17 5.34
CA ALA A 82 15.79 0.60 5.78
C ALA A 82 15.57 1.19 7.19
N GLU A 83 14.39 1.75 7.43
CA GLU A 83 14.05 2.37 8.71
C GLU A 83 13.85 1.34 9.83
N ALA A 84 13.20 0.21 9.54
CA ALA A 84 13.01 -0.88 10.49
C ALA A 84 14.36 -1.48 10.91
N ALA A 85 15.27 -1.70 9.95
CA ALA A 85 16.63 -2.16 10.22
C ALA A 85 17.40 -1.17 11.10
N ARG A 86 17.34 0.13 10.78
CA ARG A 86 17.96 1.21 11.57
C ARG A 86 17.45 1.24 13.00
N CYS A 87 16.16 0.96 13.20
CA CYS A 87 15.50 1.02 14.51
C CYS A 87 15.42 -0.32 15.25
N LYS A 88 15.91 -1.41 14.65
CA LYS A 88 15.87 -2.80 15.15
C LYS A 88 14.44 -3.31 15.40
N VAL A 89 13.52 -2.98 14.50
CA VAL A 89 12.14 -3.51 14.48
C VAL A 89 12.08 -4.70 13.55
N THR A 90 11.50 -5.82 14.01
CA THR A 90 11.23 -6.99 13.17
C THR A 90 10.23 -6.61 12.09
N LEU A 91 10.58 -6.85 10.83
CA LEU A 91 9.77 -6.49 9.67
C LEU A 91 9.48 -7.71 8.79
N THR A 92 8.22 -7.86 8.38
CA THR A 92 7.82 -8.62 7.19
C THR A 92 7.24 -7.67 6.15
N THR A 93 7.31 -8.06 4.88
CA THR A 93 6.77 -7.25 3.77
C THR A 93 5.86 -8.09 2.90
N GLN A 94 4.81 -7.46 2.37
CA GLN A 94 3.87 -8.10 1.46
C GLN A 94 3.44 -7.17 0.33
N GLU A 95 3.10 -7.78 -0.80
CA GLU A 95 2.52 -7.09 -1.95
C GLU A 95 1.12 -7.64 -2.20
N LEU A 96 0.12 -6.77 -2.06
CA LEU A 96 -1.27 -7.04 -2.39
C LEU A 96 -1.62 -6.40 -3.74
N LYS A 97 -2.66 -6.92 -4.36
CA LYS A 97 -3.26 -6.34 -5.56
C LYS A 97 -4.75 -6.13 -5.37
N ALA A 98 -5.25 -5.00 -5.81
CA ALA A 98 -6.67 -4.69 -5.77
C ALA A 98 -7.05 -3.74 -6.92
N GLN A 99 -8.28 -3.87 -7.40
CA GLN A 99 -8.84 -2.84 -8.27
C GLN A 99 -9.02 -1.55 -7.47
N PRO A 100 -9.00 -0.36 -8.12
CA PRO A 100 -9.06 0.92 -7.42
C PRO A 100 -10.17 1.02 -6.36
N ALA A 101 -11.37 0.49 -6.68
CA ALA A 101 -12.53 0.51 -5.78
C ALA A 101 -12.40 -0.42 -4.56
N PHE A 102 -11.51 -1.41 -4.60
CA PHE A 102 -11.36 -2.45 -3.57
C PHE A 102 -10.03 -2.36 -2.81
N ILE A 103 -9.29 -1.26 -2.95
CA ILE A 103 -8.02 -1.06 -2.22
C ILE A 103 -8.28 -1.06 -0.70
N GLY A 104 -9.31 -0.36 -0.24
CA GLY A 104 -9.68 -0.34 1.18
C GLY A 104 -10.15 -1.69 1.69
N GLU A 105 -11.02 -2.38 0.95
CA GLU A 105 -11.46 -3.73 1.29
C GLU A 105 -10.29 -4.72 1.39
N ALA A 106 -9.33 -4.66 0.46
CA ALA A 106 -8.14 -5.50 0.51
C ALA A 106 -7.30 -5.25 1.78
N ALA A 107 -7.15 -4.00 2.19
CA ALA A 107 -6.50 -3.64 3.45
C ALA A 107 -7.27 -4.14 4.67
N SER A 108 -8.58 -3.90 4.71
CA SER A 108 -9.46 -4.30 5.82
C SER A 108 -9.49 -5.82 5.99
N ARG A 109 -9.59 -6.58 4.89
CA ARG A 109 -9.53 -8.05 4.90
C ARG A 109 -8.21 -8.57 5.47
N GLU A 110 -7.10 -8.01 5.02
CA GLU A 110 -5.76 -8.40 5.48
C GLU A 110 -5.52 -7.95 6.94
N GLY A 111 -6.06 -6.80 7.33
CA GLY A 111 -5.94 -6.22 8.66
C GLY A 111 -6.49 -7.11 9.78
N ARG A 112 -7.43 -8.01 9.46
CA ARG A 112 -8.03 -8.97 10.42
C ARG A 112 -7.03 -9.92 11.06
N TYR A 113 -5.83 -10.06 10.50
CA TYR A 113 -4.76 -10.90 11.04
C TYR A 113 -3.80 -10.15 12.00
N PHE A 114 -4.03 -8.86 12.27
CA PHE A 114 -3.13 -8.00 13.05
C PHE A 114 -3.85 -7.37 14.24
N ASP A 115 -3.09 -7.07 15.30
CA ASP A 115 -3.61 -6.42 16.51
C ASP A 115 -3.79 -4.90 16.33
N LEU A 116 -2.99 -4.30 15.44
CA LEU A 116 -3.01 -2.87 15.11
C LEU A 116 -2.83 -2.69 13.60
N CYS A 117 -3.71 -1.90 12.99
CA CYS A 117 -3.58 -1.51 11.58
C CYS A 117 -3.24 -0.01 11.48
N MET A 118 -2.23 0.30 10.67
CA MET A 118 -1.86 1.66 10.28
C MET A 118 -2.05 1.81 8.78
N VAL A 119 -2.44 3.00 8.34
CA VAL A 119 -2.60 3.31 6.92
C VAL A 119 -1.66 4.46 6.57
N GLY A 120 -0.96 4.33 5.45
CA GLY A 120 -0.16 5.41 4.90
C GLY A 120 -1.05 6.57 4.46
N TRP A 121 -0.86 7.73 5.09
CA TRP A 121 -1.68 8.91 4.80
C TRP A 121 -0.96 9.95 3.93
N ALA A 122 -1.69 10.54 2.98
CA ALA A 122 -1.34 11.76 2.27
C ALA A 122 -2.61 12.64 2.17
N ARG A 123 -2.44 13.96 2.16
CA ARG A 123 -3.59 14.89 2.03
C ARG A 123 -4.20 14.73 0.64
N ASP A 124 -5.54 14.86 0.59
CA ASP A 124 -6.32 14.92 -0.65
C ASP A 124 -6.20 13.68 -1.55
N THR A 125 -5.84 12.52 -0.98
CA THR A 125 -5.77 11.24 -1.70
C THR A 125 -6.96 10.35 -1.33
N GLU A 126 -7.91 10.23 -2.25
CA GLU A 126 -9.17 9.50 -2.02
C GLU A 126 -8.97 8.03 -1.66
N SER A 127 -8.04 7.32 -2.33
CA SER A 127 -7.78 5.91 -2.05
C SER A 127 -7.25 5.67 -0.64
N ILE A 128 -6.44 6.61 -0.12
CA ILE A 128 -5.92 6.60 1.24
C ILE A 128 -7.06 6.84 2.25
N ARG A 129 -7.99 7.77 1.94
CA ARG A 129 -9.19 7.98 2.76
C ARG A 129 -10.06 6.74 2.80
N MET A 130 -10.39 6.16 1.65
CA MET A 130 -11.14 4.90 1.57
C MET A 130 -10.47 3.80 2.38
N THR A 131 -9.15 3.66 2.29
CA THR A 131 -8.40 2.65 3.07
C THR A 131 -8.49 2.87 4.58
N ALA A 132 -8.65 4.12 5.04
CA ALA A 132 -8.78 4.44 6.46
C ALA A 132 -10.23 4.32 6.99
N GLU A 133 -11.23 4.34 6.11
CA GLU A 133 -12.66 4.31 6.47
C GLU A 133 -13.25 2.89 6.51
N GLU A 134 -12.61 1.92 5.85
CA GLU A 134 -12.96 0.48 5.82
C GLU A 134 -12.44 -0.33 7.03
#